data_AF-A0A3C0IVD2-F1
#
_entry.id   AF-A0A3C0IVD2-F1
#
_cell.length_a   1.000
_cell.length_b   1.000
_cell.length_c   1.000
_cell.angle_alpha   90.00
_cell.angle_beta   90.00
_cell.angle_gamma   90.00
#
_symmetry.space_group_name_H-M   'P 1'
#
loop_
_entity.id
_entity.type
_entity.pdbx_description
1 polymer ?
#
loop_
_entity_poly.entity_id
_entity_poly.type
_entity_poly.pdbx_seq_one_letter_code
_entity_poly.pdbx_strand_id
1 'polypeptide(L)'
;MLSLHLHNRAVDIVTVGELLKMKDELDFIGGPYYLMQLTTNVIFSQDITTYADILRGYYIKREMIKAGAQLLTAGYDDTMAPDATLELFDQKLFALTKDDRVPDIADLPSLVAQAVMRAEHLMANKQDITGVPTGFPSLDSVTFGWQPTDLIILAARPSVGKTAFALNLARNAAVRGVPSAFFSLEMSA
;
A
#
# COMPACT_ATOMS: atom_id res chain seq x y z
N MET A 1 3.87 17.06 4.19
CA MET A 1 4.14 15.81 4.97
C MET A 1 4.29 14.58 4.07
N LEU A 2 3.29 14.18 3.27
CA LEU A 2 3.37 13.00 2.39
C LEU A 2 4.60 13.00 1.47
N SER A 3 4.91 14.16 0.85
CA SER A 3 6.11 14.32 0.03
C SER A 3 7.42 14.05 0.81
N LEU A 4 7.52 14.41 2.09
CA LEU A 4 8.72 14.15 2.88
C LEU A 4 8.87 12.65 3.15
N HIS A 5 7.75 11.99 3.51
CA HIS A 5 7.71 10.55 3.70
C HIS A 5 8.13 9.78 2.44
N LEU A 6 7.61 10.15 1.27
CA LEU A 6 7.97 9.52 -0.01
C LEU A 6 9.45 9.69 -0.37
N HIS A 7 10.09 10.79 0.07
CA HIS A 7 11.52 11.03 -0.13
C HIS A 7 12.37 10.52 1.04
N ASN A 8 11.80 9.66 1.90
CA ASN A 8 12.45 9.06 3.07
C ASN A 8 13.08 10.11 4.02
N ARG A 9 12.48 11.29 4.11
CA ARG A 9 12.86 12.35 5.04
C ARG A 9 11.98 12.28 6.29
N ALA A 10 12.56 12.61 7.44
CA ALA A 10 11.82 12.75 8.68
C ALA A 10 10.66 13.75 8.51
N VAL A 11 9.53 13.47 9.18
CA VAL A 11 8.37 14.34 9.21
C VAL A 11 8.29 14.95 10.61
N ASP A 12 8.85 16.13 10.76
CA ASP A 12 8.86 16.92 12.00
C ASP A 12 8.57 18.39 11.70
N ILE A 13 8.41 19.20 12.74
CA ILE A 13 8.06 20.63 12.61
C ILE A 13 9.10 21.42 11.79
N VAL A 14 10.38 21.06 11.88
CA VAL A 14 11.47 21.76 11.21
C VAL A 14 11.49 21.42 9.72
N THR A 15 11.45 20.12 9.39
CA THR A 15 11.43 19.62 8.02
C THR A 15 10.17 20.02 7.26
N VAL A 16 9.01 20.05 7.93
CA VAL A 16 7.76 20.54 7.36
C VAL A 16 7.80 22.06 7.17
N GLY A 17 8.32 22.81 8.15
CA GLY A 17 8.47 24.26 8.03
C GLY A 17 9.38 24.66 6.87
N GLU A 18 10.53 23.99 6.72
CA GLU A 18 11.48 24.25 5.64
C GLU A 18 10.88 23.90 4.27
N LEU A 19 10.16 22.78 4.16
CA LEU A 19 9.47 22.40 2.92
C LEU A 19 8.43 23.46 2.51
N LEU A 20 7.64 23.95 3.46
CA LEU A 20 6.61 24.96 3.20
C LEU A 20 7.22 26.31 2.84
N LYS A 21 8.37 26.65 3.44
CA LYS A 21 9.13 27.85 3.10
C LYS A 21 9.70 27.77 1.69
N MET A 22 10.26 26.62 1.30
CA MET A 22 10.74 26.40 -0.08
C MET A 22 9.63 26.49 -1.12
N LYS A 23 8.38 26.19 -0.73
CA LYS A 23 7.20 26.29 -1.59
C LYS A 23 6.48 27.64 -1.54
N ASP A 24 6.95 28.57 -0.71
CA ASP A 24 6.30 29.86 -0.45
C ASP A 24 4.86 29.72 0.10
N GLU A 25 4.57 28.61 0.80
CA GLU A 25 3.25 28.28 1.37
C GLU A 25 3.21 28.50 2.89
N LEU A 26 4.35 28.77 3.53
CA LEU A 26 4.45 28.85 4.98
C LEU A 26 3.60 29.99 5.57
N ASP A 27 3.61 31.16 4.93
CA ASP A 27 2.83 32.31 5.42
C ASP A 27 1.33 32.12 5.17
N PHE A 28 0.96 31.42 4.08
CA PHE A 28 -0.44 31.12 3.74
C PHE A 28 -1.15 30.29 4.82
N ILE A 29 -0.43 29.35 5.45
CA ILE A 29 -0.99 28.49 6.49
C ILE A 29 -0.98 29.13 7.90
N GLY A 30 -0.55 30.39 8.05
CA GLY A 30 -0.44 31.07 9.34
C GLY A 30 0.96 31.03 9.96
N GLY A 31 1.98 30.68 9.18
CA GLY A 31 3.38 30.78 9.57
C GLY A 31 3.87 29.68 10.51
N PRO A 32 5.12 29.80 11.01
CA PRO A 32 5.72 28.80 11.89
C PRO A 32 4.99 28.65 13.24
N TYR A 33 4.30 29.70 13.69
CA TYR A 33 3.52 29.66 14.93
C TYR A 33 2.34 28.69 14.83
N TYR A 34 1.66 28.62 13.68
CA TYR A 34 0.54 27.70 13.47
C TYR A 34 0.99 26.24 13.54
N LEU A 35 2.14 25.90 12.96
CA LEU A 35 2.73 24.56 13.05
C LEU A 35 3.06 24.17 14.49
N MET A 36 3.53 25.13 15.29
CA MET A 36 3.79 24.91 16.71
C MET A 36 2.50 24.65 17.47
N GLN A 37 1.45 25.45 17.24
CA GLN A 37 0.13 25.24 17.85
C GLN A 37 -0.46 23.86 17.52
N LEU A 38 -0.35 23.42 16.26
CA LEU A 38 -0.79 22.08 15.86
C LEU A 38 -0.01 20.98 16.57
N THR A 39 1.23 21.21 16.97
CA THR A 39 2.05 20.22 17.68
C THR A 39 1.70 20.18 19.17
N THR A 40 1.42 21.34 19.78
CA THR A 40 1.14 21.45 21.22
C THR A 40 -0.29 21.08 21.60
N ASN A 41 -1.25 21.22 20.68
CA ASN A 41 -2.67 20.98 20.95
C ASN A 41 -3.10 19.51 20.75
N VAL A 42 -2.19 18.61 20.39
CA VAL A 42 -2.57 17.22 20.13
C VAL A 42 -2.36 16.36 21.36
N ILE A 43 -3.47 15.80 21.84
CA ILE A 43 -3.48 14.70 22.80
C ILE A 43 -3.24 13.42 21.99
N PHE A 44 -1.98 13.07 21.74
CA PHE A 44 -1.67 11.79 21.08
C PHE A 44 -1.61 10.66 22.10
N SER A 45 -2.37 9.59 21.87
CA SER A 45 -1.85 8.21 21.71
C SER A 45 -2.88 7.11 22.06
N GLN A 46 -3.74 6.76 21.10
CA GLN A 46 -4.14 5.36 20.84
C GLN A 46 -4.98 5.23 19.56
N ASP A 47 -5.79 6.24 19.23
CA ASP A 47 -6.85 6.10 18.22
C ASP A 47 -6.74 7.08 17.03
N ILE A 48 -5.55 7.29 16.48
CA ILE A 48 -5.38 8.13 15.27
C ILE A 48 -6.24 7.61 14.09
N THR A 49 -6.43 6.30 14.03
CA THR A 49 -7.32 5.63 13.07
C THR A 49 -8.77 6.07 13.24
N THR A 50 -9.28 6.15 14.47
CA THR A 50 -10.65 6.60 14.74
C THR A 50 -10.86 8.05 14.29
N TYR A 51 -9.90 8.94 14.56
CA TYR A 51 -9.99 10.32 14.06
C TYR A 51 -9.96 10.39 12.53
N ALA A 52 -9.11 9.59 11.89
CA ALA A 52 -9.07 9.49 10.43
C ALA A 52 -10.41 8.99 9.86
N ASP A 53 -11.03 8.00 10.50
CA ASP A 53 -12.34 7.47 10.11
C ASP A 53 -13.46 8.52 10.29
N ILE A 54 -13.44 9.30 11.37
CA ILE A 54 -14.37 10.42 11.58
C ILE A 54 -14.21 11.45 10.46
N LEU A 55 -12.98 11.88 10.17
CA LEU A 55 -12.69 12.84 9.11
C LEU A 55 -13.12 12.31 7.73
N ARG A 56 -12.89 11.01 7.46
CA ARG A 56 -13.35 10.32 6.26
C ARG A 56 -14.88 10.33 6.18
N GLY A 57 -15.59 10.04 7.27
CA GLY A 57 -17.05 10.10 7.31
C GLY A 57 -17.59 11.49 6.98
N TYR A 58 -16.96 12.55 7.51
CA TYR A 58 -17.33 13.93 7.15
C TYR A 58 -16.97 14.30 5.70
N TYR A 59 -15.85 13.79 5.17
CA TYR A 59 -15.49 13.96 3.77
C TYR A 59 -16.56 13.35 2.84
N ILE A 60 -16.97 12.10 3.08
CA ILE A 60 -18.00 11.42 2.29
C ILE A 60 -19.31 12.21 2.31
N LYS A 61 -19.74 12.70 3.48
CA LYS A 61 -20.95 13.55 3.58
C LYS A 61 -20.85 14.83 2.76
N ARG A 62 -19.69 15.49 2.75
CA ARG A 62 -19.47 16.71 1.94
C ARG A 62 -19.50 16.41 0.45
N GLU A 63 -18.86 15.33 0.01
CA GLU A 63 -18.88 14.92 -1.40
C GLU A 63 -20.28 14.49 -1.85
N MET A 64 -21.05 13.82 -0.97
CA MET A 64 -22.46 13.49 -1.24
C MET A 64 -23.32 14.75 -1.41
N ILE A 65 -23.11 15.79 -0.60
CA ILE A 65 -23.81 17.08 -0.76
C ILE A 65 -23.47 17.73 -2.10
N LYS A 66 -22.18 17.74 -2.49
CA LYS A 66 -21.75 18.30 -3.78
C LYS A 66 -22.34 17.52 -4.97
N ALA A 67 -22.30 16.20 -4.90
CA ALA A 67 -22.89 15.32 -5.91
C ALA A 67 -24.40 15.55 -6.04
N GLY A 68 -25.11 15.62 -4.90
CA GLY A 68 -26.54 15.92 -4.87
C GLY A 68 -26.88 17.27 -5.48
N ALA A 69 -26.10 18.32 -5.19
CA ALA A 69 -26.28 19.63 -5.80
C ALA A 69 -26.12 19.60 -7.33
N GLN A 70 -25.09 18.89 -7.83
CA GLN A 70 -24.87 18.74 -9.27
C GLN A 70 -25.99 17.96 -9.96
N LEU A 71 -26.48 16.90 -9.33
CA LEU A 71 -27.58 16.09 -9.84
C LEU A 71 -28.91 16.86 -9.84
N LEU A 72 -29.17 17.66 -8.81
CA LEU A 72 -30.32 18.56 -8.79
C LEU A 72 -30.25 19.56 -9.95
N THR A 73 -29.10 20.19 -10.18
CA THR A 73 -28.92 21.09 -11.32
C THR A 73 -29.15 20.38 -12.65
N ALA A 74 -28.60 19.17 -12.84
CA ALA A 74 -28.81 18.38 -14.05
C ALA A 74 -30.27 17.95 -14.24
N GLY A 75 -31.00 17.66 -13.16
CA GLY A 75 -32.42 17.29 -13.23
C GLY A 75 -33.37 18.43 -13.59
N TYR A 76 -32.95 19.69 -13.38
CA TYR A 76 -33.69 20.88 -13.83
C TYR A 76 -33.27 21.36 -15.23
N ASP A 77 -32.21 20.79 -15.81
CA ASP A 77 -31.71 21.17 -17.11
C ASP A 77 -32.47 20.44 -18.22
N ASP A 78 -33.49 21.09 -18.78
CA ASP A 78 -34.31 20.55 -19.87
C ASP A 78 -33.50 20.32 -21.18
N THR A 79 -32.25 20.78 -21.27
CA THR A 79 -31.37 20.53 -22.41
C THR A 79 -30.64 19.18 -22.33
N MET A 80 -30.59 18.58 -21.14
CA MET A 80 -29.90 17.32 -20.91
C MET A 80 -30.84 16.14 -21.16
N ALA A 81 -30.41 15.17 -21.96
CA ALA A 81 -31.19 13.97 -22.21
C ALA A 81 -31.33 13.15 -20.91
N PRO A 82 -32.49 12.51 -20.64
CA PRO A 82 -32.70 11.72 -19.42
C PRO A 82 -31.63 10.64 -19.19
N ASP A 83 -31.20 9.97 -20.26
CA ASP A 83 -30.16 8.93 -20.20
C ASP A 83 -28.81 9.50 -19.74
N ALA A 84 -28.46 10.71 -20.17
CA ALA A 84 -27.22 11.38 -19.76
C ALA A 84 -27.26 11.77 -18.28
N THR A 85 -28.43 12.17 -17.76
CA THR A 85 -28.61 12.49 -16.34
C THR A 85 -28.48 11.24 -15.46
N LEU A 86 -28.98 10.09 -15.93
CA LEU A 86 -28.79 8.80 -15.27
C LEU A 86 -27.32 8.37 -15.29
N GLU A 87 -26.61 8.53 -16.41
CA GLU A 87 -25.18 8.23 -16.50
C GLU A 87 -24.35 9.09 -15.54
N LEU A 88 -24.68 10.38 -15.42
CA LEU A 88 -24.06 11.28 -14.44
C LEU A 88 -24.31 10.81 -13.01
N PHE A 89 -25.52 10.34 -12.69
CA PHE A 89 -25.84 9.77 -11.38
C PHE A 89 -24.96 8.56 -11.07
N ASP A 90 -24.89 7.60 -11.98
CA ASP A 90 -24.07 6.39 -11.80
C ASP A 90 -22.59 6.73 -11.63
N GLN A 91 -22.07 7.67 -12.43
CA GLN A 91 -20.68 8.13 -12.31
C GLN A 91 -20.40 8.73 -10.93
N LYS A 92 -21.30 9.58 -10.42
CA LYS A 92 -21.15 10.23 -9.11
C LYS A 92 -21.30 9.23 -7.96
N LEU A 93 -22.27 8.32 -8.06
CA LEU A 93 -22.47 7.27 -7.08
C LEU A 93 -21.26 6.34 -7.01
N PHE A 94 -20.72 5.94 -8.17
CA PHE A 94 -19.52 5.12 -8.27
C PHE A 94 -18.29 5.81 -7.66
N ALA A 95 -18.11 7.11 -7.92
CA ALA A 95 -17.01 7.88 -7.34
C ALA A 95 -17.09 7.98 -5.80
N LEU A 96 -18.29 7.97 -5.22
CA LEU A 96 -18.49 8.00 -3.76
C LEU A 96 -18.33 6.62 -3.11
N THR A 97 -18.62 5.54 -3.85
CA THR A 97 -18.53 4.16 -3.36
C THR A 97 -17.18 3.49 -3.62
N LYS A 98 -16.33 4.08 -4.47
CA LYS A 98 -14.96 3.61 -4.70
C LYS A 98 -14.16 3.74 -3.40
N ASP A 99 -14.16 2.67 -2.61
CA ASP A 99 -13.26 2.49 -1.48
C ASP A 99 -11.90 2.10 -2.05
N ASP A 100 -10.86 2.89 -1.78
CA ASP A 100 -9.46 2.57 -2.13
C ASP A 100 -8.98 1.22 -1.56
N ARG A 101 -9.79 0.58 -0.70
CA ARG A 101 -9.57 -0.75 -0.12
C ARG A 101 -10.08 -1.91 -0.98
N VAL A 102 -10.91 -1.67 -1.99
CA VAL A 102 -11.30 -2.73 -2.93
C VAL A 102 -10.18 -2.86 -3.96
N PRO A 103 -9.44 -3.98 -4.01
CA PRO A 103 -8.42 -4.15 -5.03
C PRO A 103 -9.08 -4.04 -6.41
N ASP A 104 -8.41 -3.33 -7.33
CA ASP A 104 -8.78 -3.27 -8.74
C ASP A 104 -9.17 -4.67 -9.20
N ILE A 105 -10.42 -4.84 -9.64
CA ILE A 105 -10.85 -6.07 -10.29
C ILE A 105 -10.11 -6.08 -11.64
N ALA A 106 -8.92 -6.67 -11.64
CA ALA A 106 -8.13 -6.78 -12.84
C ALA A 106 -8.93 -7.55 -13.91
N ASP A 107 -8.97 -6.99 -15.12
CA ASP A 107 -9.71 -7.57 -16.24
C ASP A 107 -9.19 -8.98 -16.55
N LEU A 108 -10.09 -9.96 -16.70
CA LEU A 108 -9.73 -11.37 -16.82
C LEU A 108 -8.78 -11.67 -18.00
N PRO A 109 -8.99 -11.12 -19.22
CA PRO A 109 -8.04 -11.25 -20.32
C PRO A 109 -6.65 -10.71 -19.99
N SER A 110 -6.57 -9.61 -19.24
CA SER A 110 -5.28 -9.03 -18.83
C SER A 110 -4.51 -9.95 -17.89
N LEU A 111 -5.21 -10.62 -16.95
CA LEU A 111 -4.61 -11.60 -16.04
C LEU A 111 -4.14 -12.85 -16.78
N VAL A 112 -4.92 -13.33 -17.75
CA VAL A 112 -4.54 -14.48 -18.58
C VAL A 112 -3.32 -14.16 -19.42
N ALA A 113 -3.26 -12.99 -20.06
CA ALA A 113 -2.09 -12.56 -20.83
C ALA A 113 -0.83 -12.46 -19.94
N GLN A 114 -0.95 -11.92 -18.73
CA GLN A 114 0.16 -11.87 -17.77
C GLN A 114 0.62 -13.27 -17.34
N ALA A 115 -0.30 -14.20 -17.10
CA ALA A 115 0.02 -15.58 -16.75
C ALA A 115 0.77 -16.30 -17.88
N VAL A 116 0.33 -16.13 -19.13
CA VAL A 116 1.00 -16.70 -20.31
C VAL A 116 2.41 -16.12 -20.49
N MET A 117 2.56 -14.79 -20.43
CA MET A 117 3.88 -14.15 -20.52
C MET A 117 4.83 -14.63 -19.40
N ARG A 118 4.31 -14.81 -18.19
CA ARG A 118 5.10 -15.36 -17.08
C ARG A 118 5.53 -16.79 -17.35
N ALA A 119 4.66 -17.64 -17.89
CA ALA A 119 5.00 -19.01 -18.27
C ALA A 119 6.07 -19.05 -19.37
N GLU A 120 5.94 -18.23 -20.41
CA GLU A 120 6.91 -18.12 -21.50
C GLU A 120 8.29 -17.66 -20.98
N HIS A 121 8.33 -16.67 -20.10
CA HIS A 121 9.57 -16.18 -19.49
C HIS A 121 10.28 -17.25 -18.66
N LEU A 122 9.52 -18.10 -17.94
CA LEU A 122 10.06 -19.21 -17.17
C LEU A 122 10.57 -20.35 -18.07
N MET A 123 9.96 -20.56 -19.24
CA MET A 123 10.44 -21.56 -20.21
C MET A 123 11.67 -21.09 -21.01
N ALA A 124 11.75 -19.79 -21.32
CA ALA A 124 12.85 -19.20 -22.08
C ALA A 124 14.14 -19.08 -21.26
N ASN A 125 14.01 -18.71 -19.98
CA ASN A 125 15.11 -18.70 -19.04
C ASN A 125 15.29 -20.12 -18.51
N LYS A 126 16.28 -20.85 -19.03
CA LYS A 126 16.73 -22.17 -18.52
C LYS A 126 17.32 -22.10 -17.10
N GLN A 127 16.76 -21.28 -16.23
CA GLN A 127 17.11 -21.22 -14.82
C GLN A 127 16.32 -22.30 -14.09
N ASP A 128 17.02 -23.26 -13.50
CA ASP A 128 16.43 -24.35 -12.72
C ASP A 128 15.68 -23.88 -11.46
N ILE A 129 15.75 -22.59 -11.11
CA ILE A 129 15.16 -22.02 -9.88
C ILE A 129 14.39 -20.75 -10.25
N THR A 130 13.08 -20.77 -10.01
CA THR A 130 12.15 -19.69 -10.34
C THR A 130 11.88 -18.75 -9.17
N GLY A 131 12.12 -19.23 -7.94
CA GLY A 131 11.96 -18.48 -6.69
C GLY A 131 13.28 -18.10 -6.02
N VAL A 132 13.21 -17.71 -4.74
CA VAL A 132 14.40 -17.46 -3.93
C VAL A 132 15.07 -18.79 -3.57
N PRO A 133 16.28 -19.06 -4.04
CA PRO A 133 16.96 -20.34 -3.84
C PRO A 133 17.22 -20.63 -2.36
N THR A 134 16.95 -21.85 -1.93
CA THR A 134 17.13 -22.29 -0.54
C THR A 134 18.61 -22.50 -0.20
N GLY A 135 19.44 -22.77 -1.21
CA GLY A 135 20.86 -23.13 -1.06
C GLY A 135 21.08 -24.61 -0.77
N PHE A 136 20.02 -25.42 -0.78
CA PHE A 136 20.09 -26.88 -0.72
C PHE A 136 19.60 -27.43 -2.08
N PRO A 137 20.50 -27.99 -2.92
CA PRO A 137 20.12 -28.43 -4.26
C PRO A 137 18.98 -29.46 -4.28
N SER A 138 18.91 -30.33 -3.27
CA SER A 138 17.84 -31.33 -3.11
C SER A 138 16.49 -30.73 -2.74
N LEU A 139 16.48 -29.56 -2.10
CA LEU A 139 15.26 -28.84 -1.77
C LEU A 139 14.84 -27.97 -2.95
N ASP A 140 15.81 -27.29 -3.57
CA ASP A 140 15.59 -26.46 -4.77
C ASP A 140 15.06 -27.30 -5.95
N SER A 141 15.43 -28.57 -6.08
CA SER A 141 14.88 -29.45 -7.13
C SER A 141 13.40 -29.80 -6.94
N VAL A 142 12.88 -29.67 -5.72
CA VAL A 142 11.48 -29.97 -5.38
C VAL A 142 10.65 -28.68 -5.34
N THR A 143 11.21 -27.60 -4.79
CA THR A 143 10.49 -26.33 -4.59
C THR A 143 10.71 -25.34 -5.72
N PHE A 144 11.75 -25.53 -6.54
CA PHE A 144 12.24 -24.53 -7.49
C PHE A 144 12.57 -23.20 -6.82
N GLY A 145 13.00 -23.26 -5.55
CA GLY A 145 13.18 -22.12 -4.66
C GLY A 145 11.89 -21.66 -3.98
N TRP A 146 11.97 -20.67 -3.11
CA TRP A 146 10.83 -20.08 -2.44
C TRP A 146 10.08 -19.14 -3.37
N GLN A 147 8.84 -19.51 -3.72
CA GLN A 147 8.02 -18.73 -4.63
C GLN A 147 7.48 -17.47 -3.94
N PRO A 148 7.35 -16.35 -4.67
CA PRO A 148 6.66 -15.18 -4.14
C PRO A 148 5.20 -15.54 -3.80
N THR A 149 4.66 -14.91 -2.76
CA THR A 149 3.29 -15.09 -2.21
C THR A 149 3.05 -16.35 -1.37
N ASP A 150 3.97 -17.31 -1.35
CA ASP A 150 3.81 -18.53 -0.55
C ASP A 150 4.09 -18.30 0.95
N LEU A 151 3.31 -18.97 1.81
CA LEU A 151 3.59 -19.11 3.25
C LEU A 151 4.23 -20.47 3.53
N ILE A 152 5.54 -20.48 3.78
CA ILE A 152 6.30 -21.70 4.09
C ILE A 152 6.39 -21.89 5.61
N ILE A 153 5.84 -22.99 6.12
CA ILE A 153 5.85 -23.32 7.55
C ILE A 153 6.90 -24.39 7.84
N LEU A 154 7.90 -24.04 8.65
CA LEU A 154 8.92 -24.97 9.15
C LEU A 154 8.55 -25.47 10.55
N ALA A 155 8.13 -26.73 10.65
CA ALA A 155 7.84 -27.39 11.92
C ALA A 155 8.91 -28.44 12.26
N ALA A 156 9.45 -28.38 13.47
CA ALA A 156 10.40 -29.35 13.98
C ALA A 156 10.26 -29.46 15.50
N ARG A 157 10.67 -30.59 16.08
CA ARG A 157 10.73 -30.76 17.54
C ARG A 157 11.81 -29.83 18.13
N PRO A 158 11.70 -29.46 19.42
CA PRO A 158 12.77 -28.74 20.12
C PRO A 158 14.13 -29.44 19.98
N SER A 159 15.20 -28.66 19.91
CA SER A 159 16.60 -29.13 19.78
C SER A 159 16.95 -29.86 18.47
N VAL A 160 16.06 -29.93 17.48
CA VAL A 160 16.36 -30.51 16.15
C VAL A 160 17.12 -29.53 15.23
N GLY A 161 17.20 -28.25 15.60
CA GLY A 161 17.91 -27.23 14.82
C GLY A 161 17.05 -26.37 13.91
N LYS A 162 15.75 -26.20 14.22
CA LYS A 162 14.81 -25.34 13.47
C LYS A 162 15.38 -23.94 13.20
N THR A 163 15.92 -23.30 14.23
CA THR A 163 16.50 -21.95 14.13
C THR A 163 17.74 -21.93 13.26
N ALA A 164 18.64 -22.92 13.41
CA ALA A 164 19.84 -23.03 12.59
C ALA A 164 19.48 -23.23 11.11
N PHE A 165 18.46 -24.04 10.80
CA PHE A 165 17.98 -24.21 9.44
C PHE A 165 17.37 -22.92 8.88
N ALA A 166 16.48 -22.26 9.63
CA ALA A 166 15.87 -21.00 9.21
C ALA A 166 16.90 -19.88 8.96
N LEU A 167 17.92 -19.77 9.81
CA LEU A 167 19.02 -18.81 9.63
C LEU A 167 19.86 -19.11 8.39
N ASN A 168 20.11 -20.39 8.08
CA ASN A 168 20.81 -20.76 6.85
C ASN A 168 20.02 -20.37 5.60
N LEU A 169 18.70 -20.58 5.60
CA LEU A 169 17.83 -20.16 4.50
C LEU A 169 17.88 -18.63 4.32
N ALA A 170 17.76 -17.86 5.40
CA ALA A 170 17.83 -16.40 5.37
C ALA A 170 19.20 -15.90 4.89
N ARG A 171 20.29 -16.52 5.37
CA ARG A 171 21.66 -16.21 4.92
C ARG A 171 21.84 -16.48 3.43
N ASN A 172 21.36 -17.61 2.93
CA ASN A 172 21.50 -17.97 1.52
C ASN A 172 20.74 -16.99 0.60
N ALA A 173 19.56 -16.55 1.01
CA ALA A 173 18.83 -15.48 0.32
C ALA A 173 19.62 -14.16 0.32
N ALA A 174 20.11 -13.73 1.50
CA ALA A 174 20.86 -12.49 1.65
C ALA A 174 22.18 -12.46 0.84
N VAL A 175 22.94 -13.56 0.84
CA VAL A 175 24.20 -13.69 0.08
C VAL A 175 23.97 -13.56 -1.44
N ARG A 176 22.77 -13.92 -1.92
CA ARG A 176 22.37 -13.75 -3.32
C ARG A 176 21.75 -12.38 -3.62
N GLY A 177 21.85 -11.44 -2.69
CA GLY A 177 21.38 -10.07 -2.86
C GLY A 177 19.88 -9.88 -2.69
N VAL A 178 19.16 -10.87 -2.14
CA VAL A 178 17.73 -10.74 -1.83
C VAL A 178 17.58 -10.07 -0.46
N PRO A 179 16.95 -8.87 -0.37
CA PRO A 179 16.68 -8.23 0.92
C PRO A 179 15.86 -9.16 1.80
N SER A 180 16.39 -9.50 2.97
CA SER A 180 15.82 -10.51 3.86
C SER A 180 15.64 -9.93 5.26
N ALA A 181 14.49 -10.19 5.87
CA ALA A 181 14.20 -9.83 7.26
C ALA A 181 14.10 -11.11 8.11
N PHE A 182 14.72 -11.11 9.29
CA PHE A 182 14.66 -12.21 10.23
C PHE A 182 14.12 -11.72 11.57
N PHE A 183 13.04 -12.36 12.03
CA PHE A 183 12.40 -12.04 13.30
C PHE A 183 12.59 -13.23 14.25
N SER A 184 13.29 -12.99 15.36
CA SER A 184 13.48 -13.96 16.43
C SER A 184 12.69 -13.55 17.65
N LEU A 185 11.79 -14.42 18.12
CA LEU A 185 11.05 -14.23 19.36
C LEU A 185 11.59 -15.12 20.51
N GLU A 186 12.46 -16.08 20.21
CA GLU A 186 13.03 -17.00 21.19
C GLU A 186 14.47 -16.62 21.59
N MET A 187 15.27 -16.13 20.63
CA MET A 187 16.67 -15.75 20.86
C MET A 187 16.81 -14.23 20.77
N SER A 188 17.61 -13.64 21.66
CA SER A 188 18.04 -12.24 21.54
C SER A 188 18.91 -12.06 20.29
N ALA A 189 18.83 -10.88 19.69
CA ALA A 189 19.62 -10.48 18.52
C ALA A 189 21.13 -10.42 18.84
#